data_AF-A0A926BZA9-F1
#
_entry.id   AF-A0A926BZA9-F1
#
_cell.length_a   1.000
_cell.length_b   1.000
_cell.length_c   1.000
_cell.angle_alpha   90.00
_cell.angle_beta   90.00
_cell.angle_gamma   90.00
#
_symmetry.space_group_name_H-M   'P 1'
#
loop_
_entity.id
_entity.type
_entity.pdbx_description
1 polymer ?
#
loop_
_entity_poly.entity_id
_entity_poly.type
_entity_poly.pdbx_seq_one_letter_code
_entity_poly.pdbx_strand_id
1 'polypeptide(L)'
;MSFDLIAPLYDTLSRVVFGRSLERAQLVLLPKIPPNSSILLVGGGTGFLLAKLLADCQPTRILFLEASVAMLRRARCRVQHHPLVGRVEFRHGTQVSLQSGEVFGVVIVPFVLDLFPEATLRTHLLPPLLRVTAPGGHWLATDFVNSPRLYHRLVLKTMYRFFRLVSGVEARQLPDWPRLLSEAGLTSEEQAVAAGGQVQTGWWVLT
;
A
#
# COMPACT_ATOMS: atom_id res chain seq x y z
N MET A 1 10.29 13.60 -4.40
CA MET A 1 8.97 14.30 -4.33
C MET A 1 8.60 14.47 -2.87
N SER A 2 8.08 15.64 -2.46
CA SER A 2 7.57 15.80 -1.09
C SER A 2 6.11 15.35 -1.05
N PHE A 3 5.88 14.14 -0.54
CA PHE A 3 4.55 13.61 -0.28
C PHE A 3 3.84 14.32 0.89
N ASP A 4 4.54 15.21 1.62
CA ASP A 4 4.04 15.92 2.80
C ASP A 4 2.86 16.86 2.50
N LEU A 5 2.77 17.40 1.28
CA LEU A 5 1.66 18.28 0.86
C LEU A 5 0.39 17.50 0.47
N ILE A 6 0.54 16.26 0.02
CA ILE A 6 -0.56 15.42 -0.49
C ILE A 6 -1.30 14.75 0.64
N ALA A 7 -0.56 14.28 1.65
CA ALA A 7 -1.04 13.39 2.68
C ALA A 7 -2.35 13.80 3.39
N PRO A 8 -2.50 15.04 3.91
CA PRO A 8 -3.72 15.41 4.63
C PRO A 8 -4.91 15.59 3.69
N LEU A 9 -4.64 16.06 2.48
CA LEU A 9 -5.65 16.34 1.47
C LEU A 9 -6.16 15.05 0.81
N TYR A 10 -5.28 14.08 0.59
CA TYR A 10 -5.60 12.75 0.07
C TYR A 10 -6.47 11.96 1.06
N ASP A 11 -6.08 11.86 2.34
CA ASP A 11 -6.86 11.16 3.36
C ASP A 11 -8.29 11.74 3.48
N THR A 12 -8.42 13.06 3.36
CA THR A 12 -9.72 13.74 3.47
C THR A 12 -10.56 13.57 2.21
N LEU A 13 -9.98 13.82 1.03
CA LEU A 13 -10.67 13.72 -0.25
C LEU A 13 -11.11 12.27 -0.53
N SER A 14 -10.21 11.32 -0.30
CA SER A 14 -10.50 9.89 -0.47
C SER A 14 -11.59 9.41 0.49
N ARG A 15 -11.59 9.87 1.75
CA ARG A 15 -12.66 9.56 2.71
C ARG A 15 -14.00 10.18 2.34
N VAL A 16 -14.02 11.38 1.74
CA VAL A 16 -15.27 12.00 1.25
C VAL A 16 -15.82 11.24 0.03
N VAL A 17 -14.95 10.87 -0.91
CA VAL A 17 -15.34 10.22 -2.16
C VAL A 17 -15.68 8.73 -1.98
N PHE A 18 -14.90 8.02 -1.17
CA PHE A 18 -14.98 6.55 -1.04
C PHE A 18 -15.46 6.11 0.35
N GLY A 19 -15.70 7.03 1.28
CA GLY A 19 -16.14 6.71 2.64
C GLY A 19 -15.13 5.83 3.37
N ARG A 20 -15.64 4.79 4.04
CA ARG A 20 -14.84 3.72 4.66
C ARG A 20 -14.47 2.59 3.70
N SER A 21 -14.77 2.71 2.41
CA SER A 21 -14.55 1.60 1.45
C SER A 21 -13.07 1.30 1.25
N LEU A 22 -12.20 2.31 1.25
CA LEU A 22 -10.75 2.11 1.13
C LEU A 22 -10.15 1.47 2.39
N GLU A 23 -10.65 1.87 3.56
CA GLU A 23 -10.26 1.24 4.83
C GLU A 23 -10.70 -0.24 4.83
N ARG A 24 -11.93 -0.55 4.42
CA ARG A 24 -12.41 -1.94 4.31
C ARG A 24 -11.64 -2.77 3.29
N ALA A 25 -11.28 -2.19 2.14
CA ALA A 25 -10.49 -2.87 1.12
C ALA A 25 -9.13 -3.33 1.67
N GLN A 26 -8.43 -2.45 2.41
CA GLN A 26 -7.15 -2.81 3.03
C GLN A 26 -7.26 -3.94 4.06
N LEU A 27 -8.44 -4.13 4.67
CA LEU A 27 -8.65 -5.11 5.74
C LEU A 27 -9.24 -6.43 5.25
N VAL A 28 -9.82 -6.48 4.04
CA VAL A 28 -10.63 -7.63 3.59
C VAL A 28 -9.84 -8.93 3.51
N LEU A 29 -8.55 -8.86 3.14
CA LEU A 29 -7.65 -10.03 3.11
C LEU A 29 -6.61 -10.00 4.24
N LEU A 30 -6.75 -9.10 5.22
CA LEU A 30 -5.86 -9.05 6.39
C LEU A 30 -5.86 -10.37 7.19
N PRO A 31 -6.98 -11.10 7.36
CA PRO A 31 -6.99 -12.39 8.04
C PRO A 31 -6.14 -13.48 7.39
N LYS A 32 -5.67 -13.29 6.15
CA LYS A 32 -4.77 -14.24 5.47
C LYS A 32 -3.32 -14.16 5.93
N ILE A 33 -2.94 -13.06 6.60
CA ILE A 33 -1.58 -12.89 7.10
C ILE A 33 -1.28 -14.00 8.11
N PRO A 34 -0.26 -14.85 7.86
CA PRO A 34 0.10 -15.89 8.80
C PRO A 34 0.47 -15.28 10.17
N PRO A 35 0.11 -15.94 11.28
CA PRO A 35 0.51 -15.46 12.60
C PRO A 35 2.03 -15.38 12.70
N ASN A 36 2.54 -14.45 13.51
CA ASN A 36 3.99 -14.26 13.72
C ASN A 36 4.77 -13.90 12.44
N SER A 37 4.11 -13.41 11.39
CA SER A 37 4.79 -12.94 10.17
C SER A 37 5.69 -11.73 10.43
N SER A 38 6.82 -11.68 9.72
CA SER A 38 7.61 -10.46 9.55
C SER A 38 7.03 -9.66 8.38
N ILE A 39 6.65 -8.42 8.64
CA ILE A 39 5.85 -7.61 7.70
C ILE A 39 6.63 -6.39 7.25
N LEU A 40 6.64 -6.13 5.95
CA LEU A 40 7.00 -4.83 5.37
C LEU A 40 5.71 -4.11 4.96
N LEU A 41 5.44 -2.95 5.55
CA LEU A 41 4.32 -2.09 5.17
C LEU A 41 4.87 -0.84 4.48
N VAL A 42 4.66 -0.74 3.16
CA VAL A 42 5.15 0.36 2.32
C VAL A 42 4.02 1.33 2.05
N GLY A 43 4.15 2.59 2.46
CA GLY A 43 3.12 3.62 2.22
C GLY A 43 1.86 3.44 3.09
N GLY A 44 2.04 3.12 4.38
CA GLY A 44 0.92 2.93 5.33
C GLY A 44 0.25 4.22 5.82
N GLY A 45 0.67 5.38 5.31
CA GLY A 45 0.08 6.70 5.55
C GLY A 45 0.09 7.09 7.03
N THR A 46 -1.03 7.56 7.55
CA THR A 46 -1.12 7.98 8.96
C THR A 46 -1.14 6.81 9.96
N GLY A 47 -1.00 5.55 9.50
CA GLY A 47 -0.86 4.36 10.35
C GLY A 47 -2.17 3.65 10.69
N PHE A 48 -3.24 3.81 9.90
CA PHE A 48 -4.51 3.12 10.14
C PHE A 48 -4.33 1.60 10.02
N LEU A 49 -3.77 1.15 8.90
CA LEU A 49 -3.51 -0.26 8.65
C LEU A 49 -2.47 -0.82 9.64
N LEU A 50 -1.46 -0.01 9.99
CA LEU A 50 -0.50 -0.38 11.04
C LEU A 50 -1.18 -0.72 12.37
N ALA A 51 -2.12 0.11 12.82
CA ALA A 51 -2.85 -0.15 14.05
C ALA A 51 -3.66 -1.45 13.97
N LYS A 52 -4.24 -1.76 12.80
CA LYS A 52 -4.98 -3.01 12.55
C LYS A 52 -4.08 -4.24 12.52
N LEU A 53 -2.92 -4.16 11.88
CA LEU A 53 -1.93 -5.23 11.89
C LEU A 53 -1.48 -5.59 13.32
N LEU A 54 -1.24 -4.58 14.15
CA LEU A 54 -0.83 -4.79 15.54
C LEU A 54 -1.93 -5.41 16.39
N ALA A 55 -3.20 -5.04 16.16
CA ALA A 55 -4.33 -5.55 16.90
C ALA A 55 -4.71 -6.98 16.47
N ASP A 56 -4.71 -7.24 15.17
CA ASP A 56 -5.39 -8.41 14.59
C ASP A 56 -4.41 -9.53 14.18
N CYS A 57 -3.14 -9.22 13.88
CA CYS A 57 -2.20 -10.19 13.25
C CYS A 57 -1.02 -10.63 14.15
N GLN A 58 -0.83 -10.01 15.32
CA GLN A 58 0.29 -10.29 16.25
C GLN A 58 1.66 -10.53 15.56
N PRO A 59 2.13 -9.60 14.72
CA PRO A 59 3.34 -9.80 13.91
C PRO A 59 4.58 -9.94 14.79
N THR A 60 5.61 -10.64 14.30
CA THR A 60 6.92 -10.70 14.98
C THR A 60 7.68 -9.39 14.84
N ARG A 61 7.63 -8.79 13.65
CA ARG A 61 8.13 -7.44 13.37
C ARG A 61 7.33 -6.78 12.25
N ILE A 62 7.24 -5.46 12.29
CA ILE A 62 6.78 -4.63 11.17
C ILE A 62 7.86 -3.60 10.84
N LEU A 63 8.30 -3.54 9.59
CA LEU A 63 8.95 -2.34 9.06
C LEU A 63 7.89 -1.46 8.41
N PHE A 64 7.62 -0.31 9.02
CA PHE A 64 6.73 0.73 8.48
C PHE A 64 7.57 1.74 7.70
N LEU A 65 7.49 1.65 6.37
CA LEU A 65 8.24 2.48 5.44
C LEU A 65 7.32 3.55 4.85
N GLU A 66 7.61 4.82 5.10
CA GLU A 66 6.77 5.94 4.67
C GLU A 66 7.62 7.13 4.20
N ALA A 67 7.22 7.71 3.07
CA ALA A 67 7.93 8.79 2.40
C ALA A 67 7.60 10.18 2.97
N SER A 68 6.47 10.34 3.68
CA SER A 68 6.12 11.58 4.37
C SER A 68 6.54 11.57 5.83
N VAL A 69 7.37 12.52 6.23
CA VAL A 69 7.76 12.72 7.64
C VAL A 69 6.54 13.03 8.51
N ALA A 70 5.60 13.82 7.98
CA ALA A 70 4.37 14.16 8.68
C ALA A 70 3.49 12.93 8.94
N MET A 71 3.29 12.08 7.93
CA MET A 71 2.52 10.84 8.08
C MET A 71 3.22 9.85 9.02
N LEU A 72 4.54 9.70 8.89
CA LEU A 72 5.33 8.86 9.78
C LEU A 72 5.18 9.27 11.25
N ARG A 73 5.23 10.57 11.55
CA ARG A 73 4.98 11.09 12.92
C ARG A 73 3.58 10.76 13.40
N ARG A 74 2.56 10.91 12.55
CA ARG A 74 1.16 10.58 12.90
C ARG A 74 0.98 9.08 13.13
N ALA A 75 1.60 8.24 12.31
CA ALA A 75 1.60 6.78 12.47
C ALA A 75 2.24 6.36 13.80
N ARG A 76 3.40 6.93 14.14
CA ARG A 76 4.04 6.71 15.45
C ARG A 76 3.11 7.08 16.61
N CYS A 77 2.56 8.28 16.59
CA CYS A 77 1.64 8.76 17.64
C CYS A 77 0.39 7.87 17.78
N ARG A 78 -0.15 7.37 16.66
CA ARG A 78 -1.33 6.50 16.65
C ARG A 78 -1.12 5.18 17.39
N VAL A 79 0.07 4.58 17.34
CA VAL A 79 0.35 3.27 17.93
C VAL A 79 1.28 3.33 19.14
N GLN A 80 1.68 4.52 19.60
CA GLN A 80 2.67 4.69 20.67
C GLN A 80 2.32 3.98 21.98
N HIS A 81 1.03 3.82 22.28
CA HIS A 81 0.54 3.14 23.49
C HIS A 81 0.17 1.66 23.24
N HIS A 82 0.38 1.14 22.03
CA HIS A 82 0.07 -0.25 21.72
C HIS A 82 1.12 -1.18 22.36
N PRO A 83 0.73 -2.28 23.03
CA PRO A 83 1.68 -3.18 23.70
C PRO A 83 2.78 -3.74 22.77
N LEU A 84 2.44 -3.92 21.50
CA LEU A 84 3.35 -4.43 20.47
C LEU A 84 4.12 -3.33 19.71
N VAL A 85 4.09 -2.06 20.14
CA VAL A 85 4.78 -0.97 19.43
C VAL A 85 6.28 -1.20 19.29
N GLY A 86 6.90 -1.89 20.26
CA GLY A 86 8.31 -2.27 20.20
C GLY A 86 8.66 -3.23 19.06
N ARG A 87 7.66 -3.83 18.39
CA ARG A 87 7.82 -4.65 17.19
C ARG A 87 7.76 -3.84 15.89
N VAL A 88 7.54 -2.53 15.97
CA VAL A 88 7.45 -1.65 14.79
C VAL A 88 8.72 -0.81 14.64
N GLU A 89 9.41 -1.01 13.54
CA GLU A 89 10.44 -0.10 13.06
C GLU A 89 9.82 0.93 12.12
N PHE A 90 10.04 2.21 12.40
CA PHE A 90 9.53 3.30 11.58
C PHE A 90 10.65 3.93 10.75
N ARG A 91 10.64 3.74 9.43
CA ARG A 91 11.66 4.25 8.52
C ARG A 91 11.10 5.31 7.58
N HIS A 92 11.73 6.48 7.61
CA HIS A 92 11.45 7.53 6.63
C HIS A 92 12.18 7.22 5.34
N GLY A 93 11.46 7.10 4.24
CA GLY A 93 12.04 6.85 2.92
C GLY A 93 11.10 6.13 1.99
N THR A 94 11.66 5.65 0.88
CA THR A 94 10.94 4.83 -0.10
C THR A 94 11.64 3.47 -0.24
N GLN A 95 11.27 2.68 -1.23
CA GLN A 95 11.89 1.38 -1.51
C GLN A 95 13.42 1.42 -1.66
N VAL A 96 14.02 2.58 -1.94
CA VAL A 96 15.49 2.76 -1.98
C VAL A 96 16.14 2.73 -0.59
N SER A 97 15.35 2.94 0.47
CA SER A 97 15.79 2.91 1.87
C SER A 97 15.72 1.51 2.48
N LEU A 98 15.36 0.49 1.69
CA LEU A 98 15.44 -0.91 2.08
C LEU A 98 16.91 -1.36 2.08
N GLN A 99 17.32 -2.01 3.16
CA GLN A 99 18.69 -2.42 3.39
C GLN A 99 18.94 -3.81 2.79
N SER A 100 20.18 -4.06 2.38
CA SER A 100 20.62 -5.38 1.95
C SER A 100 20.52 -6.38 3.12
N GLY A 101 19.92 -7.55 2.87
CA GLY A 101 19.77 -8.60 3.87
C GLY A 101 18.44 -8.57 4.64
N GLU A 102 17.62 -7.53 4.44
CA GLU A 102 16.24 -7.54 4.96
C GLU A 102 15.38 -8.53 4.17
N VAL A 103 14.67 -9.39 4.90
CA VAL A 103 13.74 -10.37 4.32
C VAL A 103 12.45 -10.39 5.12
N PHE A 104 11.30 -10.32 4.44
CA PHE A 104 9.97 -10.27 5.02
C PHE A 104 9.09 -11.39 4.48
N GLY A 105 8.33 -12.03 5.38
CA GLY A 105 7.35 -13.04 5.00
C GLY A 105 6.12 -12.45 4.32
N VAL A 106 5.77 -11.20 4.63
CA VAL A 106 4.64 -10.50 4.02
C VAL A 106 5.03 -9.07 3.63
N VAL A 107 4.76 -8.68 2.38
CA VAL A 107 4.88 -7.31 1.88
C VAL A 107 3.48 -6.73 1.66
N ILE A 108 3.20 -5.55 2.22
CA ILE A 108 1.91 -4.88 2.14
C ILE A 108 2.08 -3.54 1.46
N VAL A 109 1.32 -3.32 0.38
CA VAL A 109 1.38 -2.10 -0.47
C VAL A 109 -0.04 -1.54 -0.66
N PRO A 110 -0.55 -0.73 0.29
CA PRO A 110 -1.87 -0.12 0.18
C PRO A 110 -1.80 1.26 -0.51
N PHE A 111 -2.44 1.39 -1.68
CA PHE A 111 -2.58 2.66 -2.42
C PHE A 111 -1.24 3.33 -2.74
N VAL A 112 -0.28 2.54 -3.23
CA VAL A 112 1.06 2.98 -3.62
C VAL A 112 1.31 2.76 -5.10
N LEU A 113 0.76 1.68 -5.67
CA LEU A 113 1.02 1.25 -7.03
C LEU A 113 0.40 2.23 -8.03
N ASP A 114 -0.79 2.76 -7.74
CA ASP A 114 -1.50 3.72 -8.59
C ASP A 114 -0.80 5.08 -8.74
N LEU A 115 0.15 5.40 -7.85
CA LEU A 115 0.91 6.65 -7.87
C LEU A 115 1.99 6.68 -8.96
N PHE A 116 2.37 5.53 -9.50
CA PHE A 116 3.49 5.41 -10.42
C PHE A 116 3.07 4.87 -11.80
N PRO A 117 3.69 5.36 -12.90
CA PRO A 117 3.56 4.75 -14.21
C PRO A 117 4.05 3.29 -14.19
N GLU A 118 3.51 2.46 -15.09
CA GLU A 118 3.93 1.06 -15.20
C GLU A 118 5.43 0.87 -15.37
N ALA A 119 6.09 1.74 -16.15
CA ALA A 119 7.54 1.70 -16.34
C ALA A 119 8.27 1.87 -14.99
N THR A 120 7.89 2.87 -14.20
CA THR A 120 8.46 3.13 -12.87
C THR A 120 8.18 1.98 -11.90
N LEU A 121 6.98 1.39 -11.96
CA LEU A 121 6.66 0.19 -11.16
C LEU A 121 7.61 -0.96 -11.50
N ARG A 122 7.75 -1.29 -12.79
CA ARG A 122 8.61 -2.38 -13.27
C ARG A 122 10.08 -2.16 -12.94
N THR A 123 10.60 -0.95 -13.09
CA THR A 123 12.05 -0.69 -12.98
C THR A 123 12.51 -0.25 -11.60
N HIS A 124 11.67 0.45 -10.83
CA HIS A 124 12.10 1.13 -9.61
C HIS A 124 11.35 0.71 -8.36
N LEU A 125 10.09 0.27 -8.45
CA LEU A 125 9.31 -0.10 -7.26
C LEU A 125 9.34 -1.60 -6.99
N LEU A 126 8.94 -2.42 -7.95
CA LEU A 126 8.79 -3.87 -7.75
C LEU A 126 10.12 -4.58 -7.46
N PRO A 127 11.23 -4.35 -8.20
CA PRO A 127 12.47 -5.10 -7.98
C PRO A 127 13.03 -5.05 -6.54
N PRO A 128 13.16 -3.89 -5.88
CA PRO A 128 13.66 -3.85 -4.50
C PRO A 128 12.68 -4.49 -3.50
N LEU A 129 11.37 -4.42 -3.73
CA LEU A 129 10.37 -5.05 -2.87
C LEU A 129 10.38 -6.58 -3.01
N LEU A 130 10.50 -7.09 -4.24
CA LEU A 130 10.65 -8.52 -4.52
C LEU A 130 11.91 -9.08 -3.86
N ARG A 131 13.03 -8.36 -3.96
CA ARG A 131 14.31 -8.77 -3.36
C ARG A 131 14.24 -8.95 -1.84
N VAL A 132 13.41 -8.18 -1.14
CA VAL A 132 13.22 -8.30 0.31
C VAL A 132 12.04 -9.19 0.69
N THR A 133 11.36 -9.79 -0.29
CA THR A 133 10.31 -10.78 -0.04
C THR A 133 10.97 -12.14 0.16
N ALA A 134 10.59 -12.86 1.21
CA ALA A 134 11.07 -14.22 1.44
C ALA A 134 10.68 -15.14 0.25
N PRO A 135 11.46 -16.21 -0.03
CA PRO A 135 11.01 -17.27 -0.92
C PRO A 135 9.67 -17.84 -0.43
N GLY A 136 8.65 -17.94 -1.31
CA GLY A 136 7.29 -18.30 -0.91
C GLY A 136 6.57 -17.25 -0.05
N GLY A 137 7.14 -16.04 0.06
CA GLY A 137 6.56 -14.93 0.80
C GLY A 137 5.34 -14.36 0.09
N HIS A 138 4.51 -13.67 0.86
CA HIS A 138 3.22 -13.19 0.39
C HIS A 138 3.18 -11.67 0.19
N TRP A 139 2.30 -11.24 -0.71
CA TRP A 139 2.00 -9.84 -0.91
C TRP A 139 0.52 -9.56 -0.68
N LEU A 140 0.24 -8.51 0.06
CA LEU A 140 -1.09 -7.92 0.18
C LEU A 140 -1.08 -6.55 -0.52
N ALA A 141 -1.56 -6.53 -1.76
CA ALA A 141 -1.66 -5.32 -2.55
C ALA A 141 -3.11 -4.84 -2.57
N THR A 142 -3.33 -3.56 -2.27
CA THR A 142 -4.66 -2.93 -2.40
C THR A 142 -4.49 -1.67 -3.19
N ASP A 143 -5.13 -1.56 -4.35
CA ASP A 143 -5.05 -0.33 -5.11
C ASP A 143 -6.21 -0.12 -6.09
N PHE A 144 -6.25 1.07 -6.69
CA PHE A 144 -7.23 1.42 -7.70
C PHE A 144 -7.02 0.60 -8.98
N VAL A 145 -8.13 0.19 -9.59
CA VAL A 145 -8.16 -0.50 -10.88
C VAL A 145 -9.15 0.16 -11.82
N ASN A 146 -8.93 -0.03 -13.13
CA ASN A 146 -9.84 0.49 -14.13
C ASN A 146 -11.21 -0.22 -14.02
N SER A 147 -12.24 0.53 -13.65
CA SER A 147 -13.61 0.04 -13.66
C SER A 147 -14.26 0.22 -15.04
N PRO A 148 -15.07 -0.75 -15.52
CA PRO A 148 -15.83 -0.59 -16.76
C PRO A 148 -16.96 0.44 -16.66
N ARG A 149 -17.34 0.87 -15.45
CA ARG A 149 -18.44 1.82 -15.22
C ARG A 149 -18.02 3.27 -15.53
N LEU A 150 -18.82 3.99 -16.33
CA LEU A 150 -18.48 5.36 -16.76
C LEU A 150 -18.35 6.37 -15.60
N TYR A 151 -19.27 6.35 -14.64
CA TYR A 151 -19.22 7.28 -13.49
C TYR A 151 -17.94 7.08 -12.66
N HIS A 152 -17.50 5.83 -12.49
CA HIS A 152 -16.25 5.50 -11.80
C HIS A 152 -15.02 6.06 -12.51
N ARG A 153 -15.00 5.98 -13.85
CA ARG A 153 -13.95 6.62 -14.65
C ARG A 153 -13.94 8.13 -14.47
N LEU A 154 -15.10 8.77 -14.33
CA LEU A 154 -15.19 10.21 -14.10
C LEU A 154 -14.65 10.60 -12.72
N VAL A 155 -15.05 9.89 -11.65
CA VAL A 155 -14.56 10.11 -10.28
C VAL A 155 -13.03 9.98 -10.23
N LEU A 156 -12.49 8.89 -10.80
CA LEU A 156 -11.05 8.67 -10.85
C LEU A 156 -10.35 9.77 -11.66
N LYS A 157 -10.86 10.13 -12.85
CA LYS A 157 -10.31 11.23 -13.65
C LYS A 157 -10.28 12.55 -12.89
N THR A 158 -11.33 12.89 -12.15
CA THR A 158 -11.37 14.12 -11.35
C THR A 158 -10.34 14.08 -10.23
N MET A 159 -10.23 12.94 -9.53
CA MET A 159 -9.24 12.73 -8.47
C MET A 159 -7.81 12.87 -8.99
N TYR A 160 -7.44 12.18 -10.07
CA TYR A 160 -6.10 12.29 -10.66
C TYR A 160 -5.83 13.67 -11.28
N ARG A 161 -6.83 14.33 -11.86
CA ARG A 161 -6.66 15.72 -12.35
C ARG A 161 -6.34 16.66 -11.20
N PHE A 162 -7.01 16.49 -10.06
CA PHE A 162 -6.72 17.27 -8.86
C PHE A 162 -5.31 17.00 -8.33
N PHE A 163 -4.91 15.73 -8.23
CA PHE A 163 -3.54 15.37 -7.82
C PHE A 163 -2.47 15.88 -8.78
N ARG A 164 -2.74 15.88 -10.09
CA ARG A 164 -1.82 16.47 -11.07
C ARG A 164 -1.58 17.95 -10.81
N LEU A 165 -2.62 18.69 -10.40
CA LEU A 165 -2.52 20.13 -10.12
C LEU A 165 -1.82 20.43 -8.81
N VAL A 166 -2.00 19.58 -7.79
CA VAL A 166 -1.49 19.84 -6.43
C VAL A 166 -0.11 19.24 -6.21
N SER A 167 0.26 18.17 -6.90
CA SER A 167 1.39 17.36 -6.45
C SER A 167 2.23 16.63 -7.48
N GLY A 168 1.98 16.84 -8.78
CA GLY A 168 2.85 16.32 -9.83
C GLY A 168 2.99 14.79 -9.85
N VAL A 169 1.95 14.06 -9.43
CA VAL A 169 1.90 12.59 -9.50
C VAL A 169 2.32 12.14 -10.91
N GLU A 170 3.31 11.25 -10.97
CA GLU A 170 3.90 10.78 -12.23
C GLU A 170 2.92 9.96 -13.08
N ALA A 171 2.03 9.21 -12.43
CA ALA A 171 1.03 8.39 -13.12
C ALA A 171 0.03 9.25 -13.90
N ARG A 172 0.04 9.06 -15.23
CA ARG A 172 -0.93 9.68 -16.17
C ARG A 172 -2.16 8.81 -16.41
N GLN A 173 -2.09 7.54 -16.04
CA GLN A 173 -3.12 6.54 -16.17
C GLN A 173 -2.97 5.52 -15.05
N LEU A 174 -4.07 4.88 -14.66
CA LEU A 174 -4.02 3.77 -13.72
C LEU A 174 -3.20 2.62 -14.32
N PRO A 175 -2.12 2.19 -13.66
CA PRO A 175 -1.36 1.03 -14.10
C PRO A 175 -2.22 -0.23 -13.96
N ASP A 176 -2.03 -1.19 -14.86
CA ASP A 176 -2.55 -2.54 -14.67
C ASP A 176 -1.66 -3.28 -13.67
N TRP A 177 -1.67 -2.83 -12.42
CA TRP A 177 -0.79 -3.35 -11.38
C TRP A 177 -0.98 -4.86 -11.12
N PRO A 178 -2.18 -5.48 -11.21
CA PRO A 178 -2.31 -6.92 -11.08
C PRO A 178 -1.50 -7.67 -12.14
N ARG A 179 -1.56 -7.20 -13.40
CA ARG A 179 -0.74 -7.75 -14.49
C ARG A 179 0.76 -7.56 -14.21
N LEU A 180 1.18 -6.41 -13.70
CA LEU A 180 2.59 -6.15 -13.37
C LEU A 180 3.11 -7.06 -12.26
N LEU A 181 2.30 -7.36 -11.24
CA LEU A 181 2.67 -8.32 -10.20
C LEU A 181 2.83 -9.73 -10.80
N SER A 182 1.91 -10.15 -11.68
CA SER A 182 2.05 -11.42 -12.39
C SER A 182 3.29 -11.52 -13.27
N GLU A 183 3.59 -10.48 -14.05
CA GLU A 183 4.81 -10.42 -14.87
C GLU A 183 6.08 -10.45 -14.01
N ALA A 184 6.00 -9.98 -12.76
CA ALA A 184 7.12 -9.96 -11.83
C ALA A 184 7.27 -11.26 -11.00
N GLY A 185 6.51 -12.31 -11.35
CA GLY A 185 6.61 -13.63 -10.72
C GLY A 185 5.68 -13.85 -9.52
N LEU A 186 4.69 -12.98 -9.31
CA LEU A 186 3.68 -13.21 -8.27
C LEU A 186 2.44 -13.91 -8.83
N THR A 187 1.98 -14.93 -8.13
CA THR A 187 0.71 -15.61 -8.45
C THR A 187 -0.40 -15.13 -7.52
N SER A 188 -1.53 -14.71 -8.07
CA SER A 188 -2.69 -14.33 -7.27
C SER A 188 -3.40 -15.57 -6.73
N GLU A 189 -3.59 -15.64 -5.41
CA GLU A 189 -4.37 -16.70 -4.77
C GLU A 189 -5.81 -16.26 -4.47
N GLU A 190 -6.00 -15.00 -4.08
CA GLU A 190 -7.33 -14.45 -3.82
C GLU A 190 -7.40 -12.97 -4.19
N GLN A 191 -8.56 -12.53 -4.67
CA GLN A 191 -8.83 -11.14 -4.97
C GLN A 191 -10.21 -10.75 -4.43
N ALA A 192 -10.28 -9.54 -3.90
CA ALA A 192 -11.50 -8.90 -3.47
C ALA A 192 -11.63 -7.54 -4.14
N VAL A 193 -12.86 -7.13 -4.39
CA VAL A 193 -13.16 -5.86 -5.06
C VAL A 193 -14.03 -5.01 -4.16
N ALA A 194 -13.69 -3.72 -4.07
CA ALA A 194 -14.39 -2.73 -3.25
C ALA A 194 -14.71 -1.46 -4.06
N ALA A 195 -15.38 -0.51 -3.41
CA ALA A 195 -15.73 0.79 -4.00
C ALA A 195 -16.42 0.65 -5.37
N GLY A 196 -17.38 -0.29 -5.47
CA GLY A 196 -18.13 -0.53 -6.71
C GLY A 196 -17.31 -1.08 -7.90
N GLY A 197 -16.10 -1.59 -7.68
CA GLY A 197 -15.24 -2.06 -8.76
C GLY A 197 -14.08 -1.14 -9.10
N GLN A 198 -13.79 -0.15 -8.25
CA GLN A 198 -12.69 0.80 -8.47
C GLN A 198 -11.45 0.44 -7.68
N VAL A 199 -11.56 -0.41 -6.67
CA VAL A 199 -10.46 -0.82 -5.81
C VAL A 199 -10.42 -2.33 -5.80
N GLN A 200 -9.23 -2.87 -5.95
CA GLN A 200 -8.97 -4.28 -5.87
C GLN A 200 -7.92 -4.54 -4.80
N THR A 201 -8.17 -5.55 -3.99
CA THR A 201 -7.23 -6.10 -3.02
C THR A 201 -6.89 -7.50 -3.45
N GLY A 202 -5.60 -7.82 -3.55
CA GLY A 202 -5.14 -9.16 -3.90
C GLY A 202 -4.17 -9.71 -2.88
N TRP A 203 -4.31 -11.00 -2.59
CA TRP A 203 -3.36 -11.82 -1.88
C TRP A 203 -2.55 -12.63 -2.90
N TRP A 204 -1.24 -12.42 -2.89
CA TRP A 204 -0.33 -12.99 -3.88
C TRP A 204 0.79 -13.75 -3.19
N VAL A 205 1.36 -14.73 -3.89
CA VAL A 205 2.53 -15.48 -3.46
C VAL A 205 3.66 -15.28 -4.46
N LEU A 206 4.88 -15.03 -3.97
CA LEU A 206 6.08 -15.00 -4.78
C LEU A 206 6.55 -16.44 -5.01
N THR A 207 6.43 -16.91 -6.25
CA THR A 207 6.83 -18.27 -6.67
C THR A 207 8.31 -18.37 -6.98
#